data_AF-A0A954PC43-F1
#
_entry.id   AF-A0A954PC43-F1
#
_cell.length_a   1.000
_cell.length_b   1.000
_cell.length_c   1.000
_cell.angle_alpha   90.00
_cell.angle_beta   90.00
_cell.angle_gamma   90.00
#
_symmetry.space_group_name_H-M   'P 1'
#
loop_
_entity.id
_entity.type
_entity.pdbx_description
1 polymer ?
#
loop_
_entity_poly.entity_id
_entity_poly.type
_entity_poly.pdbx_seq_one_letter_code
_entity_poly.pdbx_strand_id
1 'polypeptide(L)'
;MENKYCYLCEAELQSGSGSSRICSSMLCRLNYQRHLEQRKPTCHVCARPLFGVSEEQVTCSSLLCRSQHAHILAVPQLAAARCQVCRIPLPAGRIGFDNCGDRDCLVVKDRLQILQRQEQEQRRKNQLIAQAELMRDACGDEEPASKHAQQQQIPVVLVPHTAAAITPADANRVRQLQEHLESLVVQTVCQLPDESDVPCDMRDYHHEPSEQETPVFNNACRLCRGHCCVAGGTTAFLSISTIRRVVRDRPELNPNEIVAQYLERVPARSCEGSCVFHGEFGCTLPREMRADMCNRYLCRDLLHARQLIELQGPQQLFIAAATHDAVAAAEFIDVPSSSRPA
;
A
#
# COMPACT_ATOMS: atom_id res chain seq x y z
N MET A 1 7.22 -0.99 25.50
CA MET A 1 7.70 -1.86 24.41
C MET A 1 9.22 -1.79 24.40
N GLU A 2 9.89 -2.86 24.81
CA GLU A 2 11.34 -2.95 24.68
C GLU A 2 11.68 -3.13 23.20
N ASN A 3 12.63 -2.33 22.69
CA ASN A 3 13.06 -2.45 21.30
C ASN A 3 13.79 -3.77 21.14
N LYS A 4 13.26 -4.67 20.32
CA LYS A 4 13.86 -5.98 20.04
C LYS A 4 14.90 -5.95 18.91
N TYR A 5 15.24 -4.79 18.34
CA TYR A 5 16.11 -4.72 17.16
C TYR A 5 17.22 -3.68 17.29
N CYS A 6 18.36 -3.98 16.66
CA CYS A 6 19.53 -3.11 16.60
C CYS A 6 19.28 -1.88 15.75
N TYR A 7 19.69 -0.71 16.27
CA TYR A 7 19.43 0.58 15.63
C TYR A 7 20.25 0.85 14.36
N LEU A 8 21.28 0.05 14.10
CA LEU A 8 22.19 0.25 12.98
C LEU A 8 22.00 -0.78 11.87
N CYS A 9 21.86 -2.07 12.22
CA CYS A 9 21.77 -3.16 11.26
C CYS A 9 20.46 -3.95 11.29
N GLU A 10 19.49 -3.56 12.12
CA GLU A 10 18.15 -4.19 12.20
C GLU A 10 18.13 -5.64 12.70
N ALA A 11 19.27 -6.22 13.11
CA ALA A 11 19.31 -7.55 13.72
C ALA A 11 18.55 -7.59 15.05
N GLU A 12 17.86 -8.70 15.34
CA GLU A 12 17.17 -8.91 16.61
C GLU A 12 18.16 -8.90 17.79
N LEU A 13 17.83 -8.15 18.83
CA LEU A 13 18.60 -8.02 20.06
C LEU A 13 18.27 -9.20 20.96
N GLN A 14 19.32 -9.89 21.42
CA GLN A 14 19.17 -10.97 22.37
C GLN A 14 18.58 -10.43 23.68
N SER A 15 17.48 -11.06 24.12
CA SER A 15 16.82 -10.77 25.39
C SER A 15 17.82 -10.88 26.54
N GLY A 16 18.21 -9.74 27.12
CA GLY A 16 19.24 -9.65 28.16
C GLY A 16 20.32 -8.59 27.91
N SER A 17 20.39 -7.97 26.73
CA SER A 17 21.30 -6.85 26.47
C SER A 17 20.79 -5.57 27.18
N GLY A 18 21.04 -5.44 28.47
CA GLY A 18 20.55 -4.35 29.30
C GLY A 18 20.75 -2.97 28.66
N SER A 19 19.68 -2.16 28.59
CA SER A 19 19.58 -0.76 28.08
C SER A 19 20.18 -0.43 26.68
N SER A 20 21.01 -1.30 26.12
CA SER A 20 21.73 -1.10 24.87
C SER A 20 20.80 -1.42 23.71
N ARG A 21 20.59 -0.39 22.89
CA ARG A 21 19.74 -0.40 21.70
C ARG A 21 20.52 -0.83 20.44
N ILE A 22 21.78 -1.27 20.58
CA ILE A 22 22.62 -1.74 19.47
C ILE A 22 22.98 -3.23 19.68
N CYS A 23 23.02 -4.02 18.60
CA CYS A 23 23.41 -5.42 18.69
C CYS A 23 24.90 -5.55 19.00
N SER A 24 25.29 -6.78 19.33
CA SER A 24 26.68 -7.17 19.56
C SER A 24 27.55 -7.16 18.30
N SER A 25 27.03 -6.82 17.12
CA SER A 25 27.85 -6.68 15.91
C SER A 25 28.96 -5.64 16.14
N MET A 26 30.21 -6.03 15.86
CA MET A 26 31.37 -5.14 15.96
C MET A 26 31.23 -3.92 15.05
N LEU A 27 30.67 -4.10 13.84
CA LEU A 27 30.37 -3.02 12.91
C LEU A 27 29.36 -2.02 13.48
N CYS A 28 28.31 -2.51 14.14
CA CYS A 28 27.33 -1.64 14.79
C CYS A 28 27.93 -0.90 15.98
N ARG A 29 28.72 -1.58 16.81
CA ARG A 29 29.42 -0.94 17.94
C ARG A 29 30.39 0.13 17.46
N LEU A 30 31.20 -0.15 16.44
CA LEU A 30 32.15 0.81 15.87
C LEU A 30 31.46 2.01 15.21
N ASN A 31 30.38 1.80 14.46
CA ASN A 31 29.64 2.90 13.85
C ASN A 31 28.92 3.75 14.90
N TYR A 32 28.34 3.13 15.93
CA TYR A 32 27.75 3.86 17.05
C TYR A 32 28.81 4.65 17.82
N GLN A 33 29.98 4.05 18.07
CA GLN A 33 31.07 4.68 18.78
C GLN A 33 31.68 5.84 17.97
N ARG A 34 31.90 5.67 16.66
CA ARG A 34 32.31 6.78 15.77
C ARG A 34 31.30 7.91 15.75
N HIS A 35 30.00 7.59 15.76
CA HIS A 35 28.95 8.60 15.86
C HIS A 35 29.02 9.37 17.20
N LEU A 36 29.29 8.68 18.31
CA LEU A 36 29.52 9.33 19.61
C LEU A 36 30.80 10.19 19.61
N GLU A 37 31.89 9.69 19.02
CA GLU A 37 33.20 10.37 18.95
C GLU A 37 33.20 11.60 18.02
N GLN A 38 32.40 11.58 16.95
CA GLN A 38 32.26 12.72 16.02
C GLN A 38 31.37 13.83 16.57
N ARG A 39 30.60 13.57 17.64
CA ARG A 39 29.82 14.59 18.31
C ARG A 39 30.72 15.46 19.16
N LYS A 40 31.01 16.67 18.66
CA LYS A 40 31.55 17.74 19.51
C LYS A 40 30.56 17.98 20.66
N PRO A 41 31.00 17.95 21.94
CA PRO A 41 30.11 18.23 23.05
C PRO A 41 29.46 19.60 22.83
N THR A 42 28.15 19.72 23.02
CA THR A 42 27.43 20.99 22.88
C THR A 42 26.82 21.39 24.20
N CYS A 43 26.67 22.69 24.43
CA CYS A 43 25.99 23.20 25.61
C CYS A 43 24.55 22.69 25.65
N HIS A 44 24.15 21.99 26.71
CA HIS A 44 22.78 21.47 26.87
C HIS A 44 21.69 22.55 26.88
N VAL A 45 22.06 23.81 27.08
CA VAL A 45 21.11 24.93 27.14
C VAL A 45 21.00 25.69 25.82
N CYS A 46 22.14 26.07 25.22
CA CYS A 46 22.14 26.92 24.02
C CYS A 46 22.65 26.22 22.75
N ALA A 47 22.95 24.91 22.82
CA ALA A 47 23.44 24.07 21.73
C ALA A 47 24.77 24.53 21.07
N ARG A 48 25.46 25.54 21.61
CA ARG A 48 26.78 25.95 21.11
C ARG A 48 27.81 24.84 21.32
N PRO A 49 28.71 24.58 20.35
CA PRO A 49 29.81 23.64 20.54
C PRO A 49 30.69 24.05 21.73
N LEU A 50 31.10 23.07 22.50
CA LEU A 50 32.05 23.20 23.59
C LEU A 50 33.42 22.78 23.06
N PHE A 51 34.40 23.67 23.17
CA PHE A 51 35.76 23.44 22.69
C PHE A 51 36.71 23.36 23.88
N GLY A 52 37.55 22.33 23.92
CA GLY A 52 38.61 22.19 24.95
C GLY A 52 38.08 22.02 26.38
N VAL A 53 36.85 21.53 26.54
CA VAL A 53 36.25 21.25 27.85
C VAL A 53 36.40 19.77 28.22
N SER A 54 36.40 19.46 29.52
CA SER A 54 36.34 18.07 29.99
C SER A 54 35.00 17.42 29.61
N GLU A 55 34.96 16.08 29.52
CA GLU A 55 33.74 15.32 29.21
C GLU A 55 32.59 15.59 30.21
N GLU A 56 32.91 16.07 31.41
CA GLU A 56 31.94 16.40 32.47
C GLU A 56 31.25 17.76 32.25
N GLN A 57 31.80 18.62 31.40
CA GLN A 57 31.29 19.97 31.21
C GLN A 57 30.16 19.98 30.18
N VAL A 58 28.92 20.04 30.68
CA VAL A 58 27.69 19.96 29.88
C VAL A 58 27.10 21.32 29.47
N THR A 59 27.70 22.43 29.89
CA THR A 59 27.28 23.81 29.55
C THR A 59 28.45 24.68 29.12
N CYS A 60 28.20 25.67 28.25
CA CYS A 60 29.21 26.67 27.90
C CYS A 60 29.52 27.61 29.07
N SER A 61 30.52 28.48 28.90
CA SER A 61 30.98 29.42 29.92
C SER A 61 29.98 30.54 30.26
N SER A 62 28.83 30.61 29.57
CA SER A 62 27.79 31.59 29.84
C SER A 62 27.12 31.35 31.20
N LEU A 63 27.08 32.39 32.04
CA LEU A 63 26.36 32.37 33.31
C LEU A 63 24.86 32.05 33.13
N LEU A 64 24.26 32.55 32.05
CA LEU A 64 22.86 32.27 31.71
C LEU A 64 22.65 30.77 31.47
N CYS A 65 23.56 30.13 30.71
CA CYS A 65 23.50 28.70 30.44
C CYS A 65 23.72 27.85 31.70
N ARG A 66 24.66 28.23 32.57
CA ARG A 66 24.88 27.53 33.84
C ARG A 66 23.67 27.64 34.78
N SER A 67 23.08 28.83 34.91
CA SER A 67 21.89 29.07 35.73
C SER A 67 20.68 28.29 35.20
N GLN A 68 20.43 28.34 33.89
CA GLN A 68 19.34 27.57 33.27
C GLN A 68 19.56 26.06 33.40
N HIS A 69 20.79 25.57 33.28
CA HIS A 69 21.10 24.16 33.49
C HIS A 69 20.85 23.71 34.93
N ALA A 70 21.24 24.52 35.92
CA ALA A 70 20.93 24.26 37.32
C ALA A 70 19.40 24.19 37.55
N HIS A 71 18.62 25.07 36.90
CA HIS A 71 17.16 25.02 36.94
C HIS A 71 16.59 23.75 36.29
N ILE A 72 17.13 23.32 35.13
CA ILE A 72 16.73 22.05 34.47
C ILE A 72 16.98 20.86 35.39
N LEU A 73 18.13 20.82 36.07
CA LEU A 73 18.44 19.74 37.03
C LEU A 73 17.56 19.79 38.29
N ALA A 74 17.15 20.99 38.72
CA ALA A 74 16.31 21.18 39.90
C ALA A 74 14.84 20.80 39.67
N VAL A 75 14.37 20.74 38.43
CA VAL A 75 13.00 20.33 38.09
C VAL A 75 13.01 18.85 37.64
N PRO A 76 12.50 17.90 38.46
CA PRO A 76 12.62 16.47 38.18
C PRO A 76 12.06 16.04 36.82
N GLN A 77 10.98 16.68 36.39
CA GLN A 77 10.34 16.44 35.09
C GLN A 77 11.24 16.86 33.91
N LEU A 78 12.03 17.92 34.07
CA LEU A 78 12.97 18.40 33.06
C LEU A 78 14.26 17.60 33.07
N ALA A 79 14.73 17.21 34.25
CA ALA A 79 15.89 16.32 34.42
C ALA A 79 15.63 14.91 33.83
N ALA A 80 14.38 14.46 33.81
CA ALA A 80 13.97 13.17 33.25
C ALA A 80 13.80 13.18 31.71
N ALA A 81 13.58 14.34 31.10
CA ALA A 81 13.33 14.46 29.67
C ALA A 81 14.61 14.19 28.86
N ARG A 82 14.70 12.98 28.29
CA ARG A 82 15.87 12.50 27.53
C ARG A 82 15.48 12.13 26.10
N CYS A 83 16.38 12.37 25.16
CA CYS A 83 16.24 11.90 23.80
C CYS A 83 16.04 10.37 23.79
N GLN A 84 15.01 9.87 23.12
CA GLN A 84 14.77 8.43 23.05
C GLN A 84 15.86 7.68 22.26
N VAL A 85 16.60 8.38 21.39
CA VAL A 85 17.69 7.79 20.60
C VAL A 85 19.02 7.80 21.39
N CYS A 86 19.58 8.97 21.67
CA CYS A 86 20.91 9.09 22.28
C CYS A 86 20.92 9.26 23.81
N ARG A 87 19.74 9.30 24.47
CA ARG A 87 19.58 9.42 25.94
C ARG A 87 20.14 10.69 26.61
N ILE A 88 20.63 11.64 25.82
CA ILE A 88 21.07 12.96 26.31
C ILE A 88 19.84 13.75 26.79
N PRO A 89 19.95 14.51 27.89
CA PRO A 89 18.90 15.43 28.33
C PRO A 89 18.48 16.38 27.20
N LEU A 90 17.17 16.59 27.06
CA LEU A 90 16.64 17.48 26.03
C LEU A 90 16.95 18.94 26.40
N PRO A 91 17.35 19.78 25.43
CA PRO A 91 17.50 21.21 25.69
C PRO A 91 16.15 21.82 26.04
N ALA A 92 16.14 22.94 26.77
CA ALA A 92 14.90 23.54 27.29
C ALA A 92 13.85 23.82 26.18
N GLY A 93 14.29 24.26 25.00
CA GLY A 93 13.40 24.49 23.85
C GLY A 93 12.86 23.22 23.16
N ARG A 94 13.25 22.03 23.64
CA ARG A 94 12.81 20.71 23.13
C ARG A 94 12.10 19.88 24.21
N ILE A 95 11.78 20.46 25.36
CA ILE A 95 10.95 19.80 26.37
C ILE A 95 9.56 19.54 25.74
N GLY A 96 9.09 18.29 25.80
CA GLY A 96 7.86 17.84 25.13
C GLY A 96 8.09 17.14 23.78
N PHE A 97 9.31 17.19 23.24
CA PHE A 97 9.72 16.35 22.12
C PHE A 97 10.33 15.03 22.64
N ASP A 98 10.35 14.01 21.79
CA ASP A 98 10.93 12.70 22.09
C ASP A 98 12.39 12.55 21.61
N ASN A 99 12.97 13.59 21.01
CA ASN A 99 14.31 13.58 20.45
C ASN A 99 15.04 14.93 20.63
N CYS A 100 16.38 14.90 20.61
CA CYS A 100 17.22 16.08 20.84
C CYS A 100 17.31 17.05 19.66
N GLY A 101 16.72 16.72 18.50
CA GLY A 101 16.79 17.54 17.28
C GLY A 101 18.09 17.44 16.49
N ASP A 102 19.04 16.62 16.94
CA ASP A 102 20.24 16.28 16.16
C ASP A 102 19.85 15.48 14.92
N ARG A 103 20.47 15.79 13.77
CA ARG A 103 20.14 15.19 12.47
C ARG A 103 20.19 13.67 12.51
N ASP A 104 21.18 13.08 13.18
CA ASP A 104 21.32 11.63 13.21
C ASP A 104 20.26 10.99 14.12
N CYS A 105 19.91 11.64 15.23
CA CYS A 105 18.80 11.19 16.07
C CYS A 105 17.45 11.30 15.36
N LEU A 106 17.26 12.31 14.51
CA LEU A 106 16.05 12.44 13.68
C LEU A 106 15.97 11.31 12.65
N VAL A 107 17.04 11.05 11.90
CA VAL A 107 17.09 9.96 10.91
C VAL A 107 16.80 8.60 11.56
N VAL A 108 17.40 8.33 12.73
CA VAL A 108 17.16 7.09 13.46
C VAL A 108 15.71 6.99 13.93
N LYS A 109 15.12 8.09 14.43
CA LYS A 109 13.70 8.12 14.84
C LYS A 109 12.78 7.82 13.65
N ASP A 110 13.00 8.47 12.51
CA ASP A 110 12.18 8.26 11.31
C ASP A 110 12.26 6.80 10.84
N ARG A 111 13.46 6.20 10.85
CA ARG A 111 13.65 4.77 10.53
C ARG A 111 12.89 3.87 11.50
N LEU A 112 12.94 4.13 12.80
CA LEU A 112 12.18 3.38 13.79
C LEU A 112 10.66 3.49 13.57
N GLN A 113 10.17 4.68 13.21
CA GLN A 113 8.75 4.88 12.91
C GLN A 113 8.32 4.14 11.64
N ILE A 114 9.18 4.05 10.62
CA ILE A 114 8.94 3.23 9.43
C ILE A 114 8.85 1.75 9.81
N LEU A 115 9.81 1.24 10.58
CA LEU A 115 9.82 -0.16 11.03
C LEU A 115 8.60 -0.51 11.89
N GLN A 116 8.24 0.38 12.83
CA GLN A 116 7.05 0.18 13.67
C GLN A 116 5.77 0.16 12.84
N ARG A 117 5.64 1.03 11.82
CA ARG A 117 4.50 1.00 10.90
C ARG A 117 4.46 -0.30 10.10
N GLN A 118 5.60 -0.77 9.59
CA GLN A 118 5.69 -2.04 8.87
C GLN A 118 5.31 -3.23 9.76
N GLU A 119 5.78 -3.25 11.02
CA GLU A 119 5.44 -4.32 11.96
C GLU A 119 3.94 -4.30 12.31
N GLN A 120 3.36 -3.11 12.51
CA GLN A 120 1.92 -2.95 12.74
C GLN A 120 1.10 -3.40 11.54
N GLU A 121 1.49 -3.00 10.33
CA GLU A 121 0.86 -3.42 9.07
C GLU A 121 0.94 -4.93 8.89
N GLN A 122 2.09 -5.55 9.19
CA GLN A 122 2.27 -6.99 9.09
C GLN A 122 1.42 -7.74 10.10
N ARG A 123 1.38 -7.29 11.37
CA ARG A 123 0.52 -7.86 12.40
C ARG A 123 -0.95 -7.78 12.00
N ARG A 124 -1.38 -6.62 11.50
CA ARG A 124 -2.74 -6.40 11.00
C ARG A 124 -3.06 -7.33 9.83
N LYS A 125 -2.16 -7.44 8.85
CA LYS A 125 -2.33 -8.37 7.72
C LYS A 125 -2.45 -9.82 8.21
N ASN A 126 -1.61 -10.25 9.13
CA ASN A 126 -1.68 -11.61 9.70
C ASN A 126 -3.00 -11.86 10.45
N GLN A 127 -3.53 -10.86 11.16
CA GLN A 127 -4.84 -10.96 11.81
C GLN A 127 -5.97 -11.13 10.80
N LEU A 128 -5.94 -10.39 9.68
CA LEU A 128 -6.92 -10.53 8.61
C LEU A 128 -6.81 -11.89 7.90
N ILE A 129 -5.59 -12.41 7.73
CA ILE A 129 -5.39 -13.77 7.16
C ILE A 129 -6.02 -14.79 8.09
N ALA A 130 -5.72 -14.73 9.39
CA ALA A 130 -6.31 -15.66 10.37
C ALA A 130 -7.84 -15.56 10.41
N GLN A 131 -8.41 -14.36 10.30
CA GLN A 131 -9.86 -14.20 10.20
C GLN A 131 -10.43 -14.85 8.93
N ALA A 132 -9.76 -14.67 7.80
CA ALA A 132 -10.18 -15.28 6.53
C ALA A 132 -10.05 -16.81 6.56
N GLU A 133 -9.00 -17.36 7.17
CA GLU A 133 -8.82 -18.80 7.39
C GLU A 133 -9.96 -19.36 8.26
N LEU A 134 -10.32 -18.69 9.36
CA LEU A 134 -11.46 -19.08 10.17
C LEU A 134 -12.78 -19.07 9.37
N MET A 135 -12.99 -18.07 8.51
CA MET A 135 -14.17 -18.02 7.64
C MET A 135 -14.18 -19.15 6.61
N ARG A 136 -13.03 -19.46 6.00
CA ARG A 136 -12.86 -20.57 5.06
C ARG A 136 -13.22 -21.89 5.72
N ASP A 137 -12.70 -22.11 6.93
CA ASP A 137 -12.88 -23.36 7.65
C ASP A 137 -14.35 -23.52 8.12
N ALA A 138 -15.00 -22.44 8.55
CA ALA A 138 -16.42 -22.43 8.94
C ALA A 138 -17.38 -22.73 7.78
N CYS A 139 -17.02 -22.39 6.53
CA CYS A 139 -17.81 -22.80 5.36
C CYS A 139 -17.83 -24.33 5.14
N GLY A 140 -16.97 -25.08 5.83
CA GLY A 140 -16.86 -26.53 5.75
C GLY A 140 -17.58 -27.33 6.84
N ASP A 141 -18.22 -26.67 7.80
CA ASP A 141 -18.77 -27.34 9.00
C ASP A 141 -19.99 -28.25 8.72
N GLU A 142 -20.63 -28.13 7.54
CA GLU A 142 -21.70 -29.04 7.10
C GLU A 142 -21.21 -30.17 6.16
N GLU A 143 -19.92 -30.21 5.83
CA GLU A 143 -19.33 -31.18 4.90
C GLU A 143 -18.59 -32.32 5.65
N PRO A 144 -18.49 -33.54 5.08
CA PRO A 144 -17.76 -34.64 5.70
C PRO A 144 -16.28 -34.30 5.94
N ALA A 145 -15.69 -34.88 6.99
CA ALA A 145 -14.33 -34.58 7.46
C ALA A 145 -13.23 -34.64 6.37
N SER A 146 -13.41 -35.46 5.33
CA SER A 146 -12.50 -35.53 4.18
C SER A 146 -12.51 -34.27 3.32
N LYS A 147 -13.67 -33.64 3.11
CA LYS A 147 -13.78 -32.35 2.40
C LYS A 147 -13.28 -31.19 3.25
N HIS A 148 -13.53 -31.23 4.56
CA HIS A 148 -13.01 -30.22 5.49
C HIS A 148 -11.46 -30.18 5.48
N ALA A 149 -10.81 -31.36 5.52
CA ALA A 149 -9.35 -31.44 5.42
C ALA A 149 -8.80 -30.93 4.06
N GLN A 150 -9.55 -31.11 2.98
CA GLN A 150 -9.18 -30.60 1.65
C GLN A 150 -9.36 -29.07 1.57
N GLN A 151 -10.37 -28.52 2.24
CA GLN A 151 -10.61 -27.07 2.30
C GLN A 151 -9.53 -26.31 3.08
N GLN A 152 -9.00 -26.88 4.16
CA GLN A 152 -7.92 -26.28 4.93
C GLN A 152 -6.62 -26.09 4.12
N GLN A 153 -6.44 -26.86 3.04
CA GLN A 153 -5.29 -26.75 2.14
C GLN A 153 -5.47 -25.65 1.07
N ILE A 154 -6.66 -25.09 0.94
CA ILE A 154 -6.96 -24.05 -0.06
C ILE A 154 -6.26 -22.75 0.34
N PRO A 155 -5.40 -22.18 -0.53
CA PRO A 155 -4.72 -20.92 -0.24
C PRO A 155 -5.70 -19.75 -0.05
N VAL A 156 -5.44 -18.93 0.97
CA VAL A 156 -6.16 -17.69 1.22
C VAL A 156 -5.47 -16.51 0.52
N VAL A 157 -6.23 -15.75 -0.24
CA VAL A 157 -5.79 -14.50 -0.87
C VAL A 157 -6.61 -13.34 -0.31
N LEU A 158 -5.95 -12.38 0.34
CA LEU A 158 -6.61 -11.17 0.83
C LEU A 158 -6.62 -10.08 -0.24
N VAL A 159 -7.77 -9.53 -0.56
CA VAL A 159 -7.89 -8.32 -1.41
C VAL A 159 -8.45 -7.16 -0.60
N PRO A 160 -8.14 -5.90 -0.93
CA PRO A 160 -8.76 -4.76 -0.24
C PRO A 160 -10.26 -4.72 -0.52
N HIS A 161 -11.06 -4.30 0.46
CA HIS A 161 -12.50 -4.10 0.34
C HIS A 161 -12.85 -2.63 0.51
N THR A 162 -13.61 -2.08 -0.44
CA THR A 162 -14.21 -0.76 -0.31
C THR A 162 -15.66 -0.92 0.15
N ALA A 163 -15.99 -0.38 1.32
CA ALA A 163 -17.34 -0.43 1.90
C ALA A 163 -18.35 0.53 1.21
N ALA A 164 -18.08 0.92 -0.04
CA ALA A 164 -18.93 1.82 -0.80
C ALA A 164 -20.28 1.16 -1.11
N ALA A 165 -21.33 1.97 -1.09
CA ALA A 165 -22.70 1.55 -1.36
C ALA A 165 -22.94 1.40 -2.87
N ILE A 166 -23.87 0.53 -3.23
CA ILE A 166 -24.40 0.43 -4.59
C ILE A 166 -25.62 1.33 -4.70
N THR A 167 -25.45 2.50 -5.33
CA THR A 167 -26.48 3.53 -5.48
C THR A 167 -26.94 3.62 -6.94
N PRO A 168 -28.11 4.21 -7.23
CA PRO A 168 -28.45 4.59 -8.60
C PRO A 168 -27.32 5.40 -9.25
N ALA A 169 -27.08 5.21 -10.54
CA ALA A 169 -26.05 5.96 -11.25
C ALA A 169 -26.36 7.47 -11.25
N ASP A 170 -25.38 8.27 -10.86
CA ASP A 170 -25.51 9.73 -10.83
C ASP A 170 -25.52 10.30 -12.26
N ALA A 171 -26.62 10.95 -12.63
CA ALA A 171 -26.81 11.55 -13.95
C ALA A 171 -25.74 12.60 -14.30
N ASN A 172 -25.20 13.32 -13.32
CA ASN A 172 -24.10 14.28 -13.55
C ASN A 172 -22.81 13.54 -13.93
N ARG A 173 -22.53 12.42 -13.26
CA ARG A 173 -21.37 11.57 -13.59
C ARG A 173 -21.47 10.97 -14.98
N VAL A 174 -22.68 10.55 -15.39
CA VAL A 174 -22.92 10.04 -16.75
C VAL A 174 -22.73 11.13 -17.80
N ARG A 175 -23.20 12.36 -17.53
CA ARG A 175 -22.98 13.51 -18.41
C ARG A 175 -21.49 13.83 -18.58
N GLN A 176 -20.73 13.86 -17.48
CA GLN A 176 -19.28 14.10 -17.54
C GLN A 176 -18.55 13.00 -18.32
N LEU A 177 -18.97 11.74 -18.17
CA LEU A 177 -18.45 10.64 -18.99
C LEU A 177 -18.76 10.87 -20.47
N GLN A 178 -19.99 11.27 -20.81
CA GLN A 178 -20.36 11.57 -22.20
C GLN A 178 -19.48 12.68 -22.79
N GLU A 179 -19.34 13.81 -22.11
CA GLU A 179 -18.49 14.92 -22.55
C GLU A 179 -17.02 14.49 -22.75
N HIS A 180 -16.50 13.66 -21.84
CA HIS A 180 -15.15 13.08 -21.94
C HIS A 180 -15.02 12.17 -23.17
N LEU A 181 -15.97 11.27 -23.40
CA LEU A 181 -15.99 10.36 -24.54
C LEU A 181 -16.08 11.11 -25.87
N GLU A 182 -16.99 12.08 -25.98
CA GLU A 182 -17.13 12.92 -27.16
C GLU A 182 -15.81 13.64 -27.47
N SER A 183 -15.16 14.20 -26.45
CA SER A 183 -13.84 14.82 -26.59
C SER A 183 -12.77 13.84 -27.08
N LEU A 184 -12.69 12.63 -26.51
CA LEU A 184 -11.72 11.62 -26.93
C LEU A 184 -11.96 11.14 -28.37
N VAL A 185 -13.22 10.95 -28.76
CA VAL A 185 -13.60 10.51 -30.10
C VAL A 185 -13.28 11.59 -31.13
N VAL A 186 -13.63 12.86 -30.86
CA VAL A 186 -13.26 13.99 -31.74
C VAL A 186 -11.74 14.07 -31.90
N GLN A 187 -10.98 14.01 -30.81
CA GLN A 187 -9.52 14.02 -30.87
C GLN A 187 -8.96 12.83 -31.66
N THR A 188 -9.57 11.66 -31.56
CA THR A 188 -9.16 10.46 -32.29
C THR A 188 -9.40 10.57 -33.79
N VAL A 189 -10.55 11.14 -34.20
CA VAL A 189 -10.92 11.28 -35.61
C VAL A 189 -10.19 12.45 -36.30
N CYS A 190 -9.94 13.54 -35.57
CA CYS A 190 -9.25 14.71 -36.11
C CYS A 190 -7.72 14.55 -36.20
N GLN A 191 -7.13 13.60 -35.48
CA GLN A 191 -5.71 13.30 -35.57
C GLN A 191 -5.47 12.14 -36.55
N LEU A 192 -4.71 12.40 -37.62
CA LEU A 192 -4.15 11.34 -38.47
C LEU A 192 -3.24 10.44 -37.61
N PRO A 193 -3.20 9.12 -37.86
CA PRO A 193 -2.34 8.21 -37.09
C PRO A 193 -0.88 8.61 -37.31
N ASP A 194 -0.28 9.22 -36.30
CA ASP A 194 1.17 9.35 -36.23
C ASP A 194 1.71 8.00 -35.73
N GLU A 195 2.44 7.28 -36.60
CA GLU A 195 3.13 6.02 -36.28
C GLU A 195 4.07 6.16 -35.07
N SER A 196 4.44 7.40 -34.68
CA SER A 196 5.32 7.71 -33.56
C SER A 196 4.65 7.75 -32.17
N ASP A 197 3.32 7.64 -32.11
CA ASP A 197 2.55 7.72 -30.85
C ASP A 197 2.37 6.36 -30.15
N VAL A 198 2.96 5.30 -30.71
CA VAL A 198 3.13 4.03 -29.97
C VAL A 198 4.18 4.31 -28.90
N PRO A 199 3.87 4.23 -27.59
CA PRO A 199 4.92 4.28 -26.59
C PRO A 199 5.89 3.14 -26.89
N CYS A 200 7.06 3.51 -27.39
CA CYS A 200 8.24 2.69 -27.40
C CYS A 200 8.44 2.24 -25.95
N ASP A 201 8.52 0.93 -25.72
CA ASP A 201 9.07 0.37 -24.48
C ASP A 201 8.15 0.21 -23.25
N MET A 202 6.90 -0.19 -23.46
CA MET A 202 6.08 -0.87 -22.42
C MET A 202 5.56 -2.23 -22.94
N ARG A 203 6.38 -2.97 -23.70
CA ARG A 203 6.02 -4.31 -24.21
C ARG A 203 6.44 -5.45 -23.27
N ASP A 204 7.32 -5.19 -22.30
CA ASP A 204 8.04 -6.27 -21.61
C ASP A 204 7.62 -6.57 -20.17
N TYR A 205 6.56 -5.94 -19.62
CA TYR A 205 6.10 -6.23 -18.25
C TYR A 205 4.61 -6.59 -18.10
N HIS A 206 3.91 -6.89 -19.19
CA HIS A 206 2.45 -6.92 -19.18
C HIS A 206 1.86 -8.19 -19.80
N HIS A 207 1.22 -9.00 -18.96
CA HIS A 207 0.48 -10.20 -19.37
C HIS A 207 -1.00 -10.00 -19.10
N GLU A 208 -1.82 -10.00 -20.16
CA GLU A 208 -3.27 -10.12 -20.02
C GLU A 208 -3.59 -11.37 -19.20
N PRO A 209 -4.61 -11.31 -18.33
CA PRO A 209 -5.01 -12.48 -17.57
C PRO A 209 -5.31 -13.64 -18.51
N SER A 210 -4.72 -14.81 -18.26
CA SER A 210 -5.06 -15.99 -19.03
C SER A 210 -6.55 -16.35 -18.85
N GLU A 211 -7.08 -17.23 -19.69
CA GLU A 211 -8.45 -17.75 -19.51
C GLU A 211 -8.64 -18.38 -18.13
N GLN A 212 -7.57 -18.94 -17.55
CA GLN A 212 -7.56 -19.53 -16.22
C GLN A 212 -7.61 -18.49 -15.10
N GLU A 213 -6.93 -17.35 -15.29
CA GLU A 213 -6.87 -16.28 -14.29
C GLU A 213 -8.12 -15.39 -14.30
N THR A 214 -8.82 -15.35 -15.43
CA THR A 214 -9.96 -14.46 -15.65
C THR A 214 -11.06 -14.58 -14.59
N PRO A 215 -11.54 -15.79 -14.22
CA PRO A 215 -12.53 -15.95 -13.16
C PRO A 215 -12.03 -15.44 -11.79
N VAL A 216 -10.78 -15.75 -11.44
CA VAL A 216 -10.15 -15.31 -10.19
C VAL A 216 -10.12 -13.79 -10.10
N PHE A 217 -9.63 -13.12 -11.14
CA PHE A 217 -9.46 -11.68 -11.11
C PHE A 217 -10.79 -10.93 -11.20
N ASN A 218 -11.75 -11.42 -11.97
CA ASN A 218 -13.07 -10.80 -12.04
C ASN A 218 -13.79 -10.89 -10.69
N ASN A 219 -13.76 -12.05 -10.03
CA ASN A 219 -14.38 -12.23 -8.72
C ASN A 219 -13.65 -11.45 -7.63
N ALA A 220 -12.31 -11.44 -7.62
CA ALA A 220 -11.53 -10.62 -6.71
C ALA A 220 -11.86 -9.12 -6.87
N CYS A 221 -11.96 -8.62 -8.10
CA CYS A 221 -12.35 -7.23 -8.37
C CYS A 221 -13.77 -6.92 -7.85
N ARG A 222 -14.72 -7.84 -8.05
CA ARG A 222 -16.10 -7.74 -7.53
C ARG A 222 -16.11 -7.68 -6.00
N LEU A 223 -15.42 -8.59 -5.32
CA LEU A 223 -15.32 -8.64 -3.86
C LEU A 223 -14.63 -7.39 -3.29
N CYS A 224 -13.64 -6.86 -4.02
CA CYS A 224 -12.89 -5.67 -3.66
C CYS A 224 -13.73 -4.38 -3.69
N ARG A 225 -14.81 -4.35 -4.48
CA ARG A 225 -15.66 -3.17 -4.68
C ARG A 225 -14.89 -1.91 -5.08
N GLY A 226 -13.78 -2.09 -5.80
CA GLY A 226 -13.26 -1.07 -6.69
C GLY A 226 -12.26 -0.15 -6.02
N HIS A 227 -11.46 -0.70 -5.10
CA HIS A 227 -10.38 0.01 -4.43
C HIS A 227 -9.44 0.71 -5.43
N CYS A 228 -9.05 0.04 -6.52
CA CYS A 228 -8.26 0.66 -7.59
C CYS A 228 -9.10 1.49 -8.57
N CYS A 229 -10.40 1.18 -8.71
CA CYS A 229 -11.31 1.86 -9.63
C CYS A 229 -11.68 3.28 -9.18
N VAL A 230 -11.47 3.65 -7.91
CA VAL A 230 -11.72 4.99 -7.38
C VAL A 230 -11.06 6.08 -8.25
N ALA A 231 -9.80 5.88 -8.62
CA ALA A 231 -9.07 6.87 -9.43
C ALA A 231 -9.62 7.02 -10.86
N GLY A 232 -10.45 6.08 -11.33
CA GLY A 232 -11.06 6.14 -12.65
C GLY A 232 -12.26 7.09 -12.71
N GLY A 233 -12.94 7.35 -11.59
CA GLY A 233 -14.00 8.36 -11.50
C GLY A 233 -15.01 8.35 -12.66
N THR A 234 -15.18 9.51 -13.32
CA THR A 234 -16.06 9.69 -14.49
C THR A 234 -15.35 9.51 -15.83
N THR A 235 -14.01 9.47 -15.85
CA THR A 235 -13.23 9.29 -17.08
C THR A 235 -12.95 7.83 -17.39
N ALA A 236 -13.12 6.94 -16.40
CA ALA A 236 -12.84 5.51 -16.45
C ALA A 236 -11.44 5.15 -16.97
N PHE A 237 -10.48 6.07 -16.78
CA PHE A 237 -9.13 6.01 -17.37
C PHE A 237 -9.09 5.91 -18.90
N LEU A 238 -10.21 6.19 -19.57
CA LEU A 238 -10.28 6.17 -21.02
C LEU A 238 -9.42 7.29 -21.59
N SER A 239 -8.69 6.94 -22.64
CA SER A 239 -7.70 7.78 -23.32
C SER A 239 -7.91 7.72 -24.84
N ILE A 240 -7.22 8.61 -25.56
CA ILE A 240 -7.17 8.58 -27.03
C ILE A 240 -6.69 7.20 -27.52
N SER A 241 -5.67 6.61 -26.89
CA SER A 241 -5.18 5.27 -27.25
C SER A 241 -6.24 4.18 -27.09
N THR A 242 -7.09 4.29 -26.06
CA THR A 242 -8.19 3.35 -25.83
C THR A 242 -9.22 3.47 -26.95
N ILE A 243 -9.61 4.69 -27.33
CA ILE A 243 -10.59 4.93 -28.39
C ILE A 243 -10.02 4.54 -29.76
N ARG A 244 -8.75 4.86 -30.06
CA ARG A 244 -8.06 4.41 -31.28
C ARG A 244 -8.11 2.90 -31.44
N ARG A 245 -7.87 2.13 -30.36
CA ARG A 245 -8.02 0.67 -30.38
C ARG A 245 -9.45 0.27 -30.74
N VAL A 246 -10.46 0.83 -30.09
CA VAL A 246 -11.86 0.47 -30.36
C VAL A 246 -12.25 0.79 -31.80
N VAL A 247 -11.84 1.95 -32.34
CA VAL A 247 -12.07 2.31 -33.76
C VAL A 247 -11.41 1.31 -34.70
N ARG A 248 -10.17 0.92 -34.43
CA ARG A 248 -9.44 -0.05 -35.25
C ARG A 248 -10.10 -1.44 -35.22
N ASP A 249 -10.54 -1.87 -34.05
CA ASP A 249 -11.10 -3.21 -33.85
C ASP A 249 -12.59 -3.27 -34.27
N ARG A 250 -13.25 -2.12 -34.43
CA ARG A 250 -14.67 -1.97 -34.86
C ARG A 250 -14.83 -0.84 -35.90
N PRO A 251 -14.25 -0.99 -37.11
CA PRO A 251 -14.24 0.06 -38.13
C PRO A 251 -15.63 0.40 -38.71
N GLU A 252 -16.63 -0.45 -38.48
CA GLU A 252 -18.01 -0.25 -38.89
C GLU A 252 -18.74 0.82 -38.06
N LEU A 253 -18.24 1.15 -36.86
CA LEU A 253 -18.89 2.09 -35.96
C LEU A 253 -18.52 3.53 -36.30
N ASN A 254 -19.53 4.39 -36.40
CA ASN A 254 -19.31 5.82 -36.49
C ASN A 254 -19.01 6.44 -35.11
N PRO A 255 -18.45 7.67 -35.06
CA PRO A 255 -18.11 8.37 -33.82
C PRO A 255 -19.21 8.39 -32.75
N ASN A 256 -20.46 8.63 -33.13
CA ASN A 256 -21.58 8.71 -32.20
C ASN A 256 -21.98 7.33 -31.67
N GLU A 257 -21.88 6.29 -32.50
CA GLU A 257 -22.13 4.90 -32.10
C GLU A 257 -21.11 4.42 -31.08
N ILE A 258 -19.84 4.84 -31.19
CA ILE A 258 -18.82 4.53 -30.19
C ILE A 258 -19.21 5.11 -28.84
N VAL A 259 -19.57 6.40 -28.77
CA VAL A 259 -20.02 7.05 -27.53
C VAL A 259 -21.24 6.33 -26.96
N ALA A 260 -22.25 6.06 -27.79
CA ALA A 260 -23.47 5.37 -27.38
C ALA A 260 -23.17 3.99 -26.76
N GLN A 261 -22.28 3.21 -27.39
CA GLN A 261 -21.88 1.92 -26.85
C GLN A 261 -21.23 2.01 -25.46
N TYR A 262 -20.42 3.03 -25.19
CA TYR A 262 -19.92 3.23 -23.82
C TYR A 262 -21.06 3.60 -22.86
N LEU A 263 -21.93 4.54 -23.23
CA LEU A 263 -23.02 4.99 -22.35
C LEU A 263 -24.02 3.88 -22.02
N GLU A 264 -24.35 3.00 -22.97
CA GLU A 264 -25.20 1.82 -22.76
C GLU A 264 -24.64 0.85 -21.71
N ARG A 265 -23.33 0.89 -21.48
CA ARG A 265 -22.64 0.03 -20.51
C ARG A 265 -22.56 0.66 -19.13
N VAL A 266 -23.00 1.90 -18.94
CA VAL A 266 -23.14 2.45 -17.59
C VAL A 266 -24.26 1.69 -16.87
N PRO A 267 -23.97 1.04 -15.72
CA PRO A 267 -25.00 0.29 -15.00
C PRO A 267 -26.05 1.23 -14.42
N ALA A 268 -27.29 0.77 -14.33
CA ALA A 268 -28.36 1.53 -13.65
C ALA A 268 -28.04 1.82 -12.17
N ARG A 269 -27.23 0.94 -11.54
CA ARG A 269 -26.71 1.12 -10.19
C ARG A 269 -25.20 0.93 -10.19
N SER A 270 -24.46 1.89 -9.64
CA SER A 270 -23.00 1.87 -9.59
C SER A 270 -22.48 2.01 -8.16
N CYS A 271 -21.23 1.59 -7.97
CA CYS A 271 -20.52 1.73 -6.72
C CYS A 271 -20.16 3.21 -6.48
N GLU A 272 -20.61 3.75 -5.35
CA GLU A 272 -20.36 5.14 -4.96
C GLU A 272 -18.85 5.41 -4.81
N GLY A 273 -18.39 6.55 -5.32
CA GLY A 273 -16.98 6.94 -5.26
C GLY A 273 -16.02 6.07 -6.10
N SER A 274 -16.53 5.09 -6.87
CA SER A 274 -15.73 4.25 -7.78
C SER A 274 -15.83 4.73 -9.23
N CYS A 275 -15.24 4.00 -10.18
CA CYS A 275 -15.39 4.24 -11.62
C CYS A 275 -16.86 4.15 -12.05
N VAL A 276 -17.28 4.96 -13.03
CA VAL A 276 -18.66 5.02 -13.54
C VAL A 276 -19.18 3.69 -14.10
N PHE A 277 -18.30 2.82 -14.60
CA PHE A 277 -18.64 1.47 -15.09
C PHE A 277 -18.65 0.39 -14.00
N HIS A 278 -18.47 0.77 -12.74
CA HIS A 278 -18.45 -0.19 -11.65
C HIS A 278 -19.87 -0.49 -11.17
N GLY A 279 -20.46 -1.58 -11.64
CA GLY A 279 -21.76 -2.09 -11.19
C GLY A 279 -21.67 -3.05 -10.00
N GLU A 280 -22.82 -3.58 -9.60
CA GLU A 280 -22.95 -4.52 -8.46
C GLU A 280 -22.10 -5.79 -8.60
N PHE A 281 -21.92 -6.27 -9.84
CA PHE A 281 -21.20 -7.51 -10.15
C PHE A 281 -19.80 -7.25 -10.73
N GLY A 282 -19.27 -6.03 -10.56
CA GLY A 282 -17.98 -5.62 -11.10
C GLY A 282 -18.11 -4.69 -12.30
N CYS A 283 -17.07 -4.62 -13.12
CA CYS A 283 -17.03 -3.70 -14.26
C CYS A 283 -17.94 -4.19 -15.39
N THR A 284 -18.90 -3.34 -15.79
CA THR A 284 -19.85 -3.61 -16.88
C THR A 284 -19.27 -3.42 -18.28
N LEU A 285 -18.11 -2.76 -18.37
CA LEU A 285 -17.40 -2.58 -19.63
C LEU A 285 -16.71 -3.90 -20.01
N PRO A 286 -16.85 -4.40 -21.24
CA PRO A 286 -16.13 -5.59 -21.69
C PRO A 286 -14.65 -5.25 -21.93
N ARG A 287 -13.77 -6.24 -21.86
CA ARG A 287 -12.31 -6.01 -21.78
C ARG A 287 -11.75 -5.25 -22.97
N GLU A 288 -12.24 -5.53 -24.17
CA GLU A 288 -11.83 -4.87 -25.40
C GLU A 288 -12.12 -3.36 -25.39
N MET A 289 -13.09 -2.91 -24.59
CA MET A 289 -13.44 -1.49 -24.40
C MET A 289 -12.81 -0.86 -23.15
N ARG A 290 -12.24 -1.65 -22.25
CA ARG A 290 -11.60 -1.12 -21.03
C ARG A 290 -10.31 -0.37 -21.37
N ALA A 291 -9.96 0.62 -20.56
CA ALA A 291 -8.66 1.27 -20.63
C ALA A 291 -7.51 0.26 -20.47
N ASP A 292 -6.36 0.54 -21.07
CA ASP A 292 -5.17 -0.33 -20.96
C ASP A 292 -4.81 -0.67 -19.52
N MET A 293 -4.83 0.33 -18.64
CA MET A 293 -4.53 0.10 -17.23
C MET A 293 -5.54 -0.82 -16.55
N CYS A 294 -6.82 -0.79 -16.93
CA CYS A 294 -7.85 -1.66 -16.37
C CYS A 294 -7.66 -3.12 -16.80
N ASN A 295 -7.07 -3.36 -17.98
CA ASN A 295 -6.76 -4.71 -18.45
C ASN A 295 -5.45 -5.27 -17.86
N ARG A 296 -4.53 -4.38 -17.46
CA ARG A 296 -3.16 -4.77 -17.06
C ARG A 296 -2.90 -4.69 -15.56
N TYR A 297 -3.62 -3.85 -14.84
CA TYR A 297 -3.34 -3.60 -13.42
C TYR A 297 -3.78 -4.78 -12.56
N LEU A 298 -2.82 -5.35 -11.83
CA LEU A 298 -3.07 -6.26 -10.73
C LEU A 298 -2.56 -5.60 -9.45
N CYS A 299 -3.39 -5.59 -8.41
CA CYS A 299 -2.90 -5.22 -7.08
C CYS A 299 -1.89 -6.26 -6.59
N ARG A 300 -1.11 -5.90 -5.56
CA ARG A 300 -0.11 -6.79 -4.97
C ARG A 300 -0.67 -8.17 -4.64
N ASP A 301 -1.89 -8.23 -4.13
CA ASP A 301 -2.49 -9.49 -3.71
C ASP A 301 -3.01 -10.33 -4.90
N LEU A 302 -3.42 -9.71 -6.00
CA LEU A 302 -3.73 -10.42 -7.25
C LEU A 302 -2.47 -10.93 -7.96
N LEU A 303 -1.35 -10.19 -7.87
CA LEU A 303 -0.04 -10.70 -8.31
C LEU A 303 0.37 -11.93 -7.50
N HIS A 304 0.10 -11.93 -6.19
CA HIS A 304 0.34 -13.11 -5.36
C HIS A 304 -0.57 -14.28 -5.75
N ALA A 305 -1.86 -14.03 -6.04
CA ALA A 305 -2.77 -15.07 -6.55
C ALA A 305 -2.27 -15.68 -7.87
N ARG A 306 -1.81 -14.86 -8.82
CA ARG A 306 -1.17 -15.32 -10.06
C ARG A 306 0.01 -16.24 -9.77
N GLN A 307 0.93 -15.83 -8.89
CA GLN A 307 2.10 -16.64 -8.53
C GLN A 307 1.70 -17.99 -7.93
N LEU A 308 0.63 -18.03 -7.11
CA LEU A 308 0.10 -19.29 -6.58
C LEU A 308 -0.42 -20.21 -7.70
N ILE A 309 -1.17 -19.65 -8.66
CA ILE A 309 -1.69 -20.39 -9.81
C ILE A 309 -0.55 -20.92 -10.69
N GLU A 310 0.47 -20.10 -10.95
CA GLU A 310 1.63 -20.48 -11.75
C GLU A 310 2.47 -21.58 -11.09
N LEU A 311 2.68 -21.51 -9.77
CA LEU A 311 3.53 -22.46 -9.04
C LEU A 311 2.82 -23.79 -8.73
N GLN A 312 1.52 -23.75 -8.46
CA GLN A 312 0.76 -24.91 -7.95
C GLN A 312 -0.22 -25.48 -8.98
N GLY A 313 -0.44 -24.78 -10.10
CA GLY A 313 -1.38 -25.15 -11.13
C GLY A 313 -2.82 -24.76 -10.81
N PRO A 314 -3.79 -25.22 -11.62
CA PRO A 314 -5.21 -24.95 -11.43
C PRO A 314 -5.69 -25.55 -10.12
N GLN A 315 -6.12 -24.71 -9.20
CA GLN A 315 -6.63 -25.09 -7.89
C GLN A 315 -7.73 -24.12 -7.45
N GLN A 316 -8.53 -24.52 -6.46
CA GLN A 316 -9.45 -23.60 -5.82
C GLN A 316 -8.66 -22.60 -4.98
N LEU A 317 -9.09 -21.34 -4.95
CA LEU A 317 -8.57 -20.28 -4.08
C LEU A 317 -9.68 -19.75 -3.19
N PHE A 318 -9.35 -19.37 -1.96
CA PHE A 318 -10.27 -18.65 -1.07
C PHE A 318 -9.91 -17.16 -1.07
N ILE A 319 -10.70 -16.35 -1.78
CA ILE A 319 -10.45 -14.91 -1.86
C ILE A 319 -11.29 -14.20 -0.81
N ALA A 320 -10.62 -13.49 0.10
CA ALA A 320 -11.24 -12.73 1.17
C ALA A 320 -10.98 -11.23 0.98
N ALA A 321 -12.03 -10.43 0.88
CA ALA A 321 -11.96 -8.99 0.79
C ALA A 321 -12.02 -8.36 2.19
N ALA A 322 -11.02 -7.55 2.52
CA ALA A 322 -10.85 -6.98 3.85
C ALA A 322 -10.80 -5.45 3.84
N THR A 323 -11.46 -4.86 4.82
CA THR A 323 -11.30 -3.45 5.19
C THR A 323 -10.00 -3.27 6.00
N HIS A 324 -9.84 -2.13 6.68
CA HIS A 324 -8.69 -1.94 7.56
C HIS A 324 -8.65 -2.96 8.70
N ASP A 325 -9.79 -3.29 9.29
CA ASP A 325 -9.83 -4.05 10.56
C ASP A 325 -10.57 -5.39 10.47
N ALA A 326 -11.29 -5.66 9.37
CA ALA A 326 -12.09 -6.88 9.25
C ALA A 326 -12.20 -7.38 7.81
N VAL A 327 -12.27 -8.71 7.67
CA VAL A 327 -12.76 -9.39 6.47
C VAL A 327 -14.25 -9.11 6.32
N ALA A 328 -14.62 -8.53 5.18
CA ALA A 328 -15.99 -8.08 4.89
C ALA A 328 -16.76 -9.06 4.01
N ALA A 329 -16.06 -9.76 3.11
CA ALA A 329 -16.64 -10.77 2.23
C ALA A 329 -15.58 -11.79 1.87
N ALA A 330 -15.97 -13.02 1.56
CA ALA A 330 -15.05 -14.02 1.04
C ALA A 330 -15.79 -15.02 0.15
N GLU A 331 -15.07 -15.67 -0.75
CA GLU A 331 -15.63 -16.64 -1.69
C GLU A 331 -14.58 -17.66 -2.14
N PHE A 332 -15.01 -18.90 -2.35
CA PHE A 332 -14.23 -19.92 -3.04
C PHE A 332 -14.33 -19.72 -4.55
N ILE A 333 -13.19 -19.70 -5.23
CA ILE A 333 -13.13 -19.52 -6.68
C ILE A 333 -12.28 -20.63 -7.28
N ASP A 334 -12.87 -21.38 -8.21
CA ASP A 334 -12.18 -22.40 -8.97
C ASP A 334 -11.35 -21.78 -10.08
N VAL A 335 -10.07 -22.15 -10.15
CA VAL A 335 -9.22 -21.87 -11.30
C VAL A 335 -9.45 -22.99 -12.32
N PRO A 336 -10.01 -22.72 -13.50
CA PRO A 336 -10.27 -23.77 -14.47
C PRO A 336 -8.95 -24.35 -14.99
N SER A 337 -8.94 -25.67 -15.19
CA SER A 337 -7.86 -26.34 -15.90
C SER A 337 -7.82 -25.85 -17.35
N SER A 338 -6.62 -25.61 -17.89
CA SER A 338 -6.47 -25.22 -19.27
C SER A 338 -6.84 -26.41 -20.14
N SER A 339 -8.05 -26.42 -20.67
CA SER A 339 -8.31 -27.24 -21.85
C SER A 339 -7.45 -26.67 -22.96
N ARG A 340 -6.40 -27.40 -23.37
CA ARG A 340 -5.73 -27.14 -24.64
C ARG A 340 -6.83 -27.04 -25.72
N PRO A 341 -6.92 -25.96 -26.50
CA PRO A 341 -7.72 -26.02 -27.72
C PRO A 341 -7.14 -27.16 -28.58
N ALA A 342 -8.03 -28.07 -28.99
CA ALA A 342 -7.72 -29.22 -29.84
C ALA A 342 -7.38 -28.79 -31.27
#